data_AF-A0A842IY02-F1
#
_entry.id   AF-A0A842IY02-F1
#
_cell.length_a   1.000
_cell.length_b   1.000
_cell.length_c   1.000
_cell.angle_alpha   90.00
_cell.angle_beta   90.00
_cell.angle_gamma   90.00
#
_symmetry.space_group_name_H-M   'P 1'
#
loop_
_entity.id
_entity.type
_entity.pdbx_description
1 polymer ?
#
loop_
_entity_poly.entity_id
_entity_poly.type
_entity_poly.pdbx_seq_one_letter_code
_entity_poly.pdbx_strand_id
1 'polypeptide(L)'
;MKKAYYILCFLLFGIIKLVTAQDISLFQQFNGRYDYVAIGNTLNIMENGAFPNCTILTSSSANLNLDATQNITAAYLYWAGSGNGDFDITLNGTAVNADRTFSDELDDVRTFFAAFADVTDIITTVGNGTYTISDFDLTNVIASYCNSGTNFGGWAITVIYEDENLPLNQLNVYDGLQSVPTFLSITLNNLNVLDNEDAKIGFIAWEGDRSLAVNEQLTINGNVISNLPLNPANNAFNGTNSFTGATDLYNMDIDVYNIQNNINIGDTSATIALNSGQDFVMINNIITVLNSQLPDATLNIDDYIVNCGDFDIELFYTVNNFNSTDILPANTPIAFYLDGLLIGQSQTINEIDIGDSESGSIVVTVPEDSNANLTVVAIVDDTGNMEGVITETNEDNNITFTDVELLLLPDIVTLPSLIGCNEGFDTSTYDLFDALESLEYNEEDVSFYLSLEDLENASNAILIPTTYNNSSDPETIYVRLENPPCYDIYQFHLTIENCPPKIPQGFSPNDDTFNDWFNIQGLYNIFTEHELEIYNRFGDIIFEGNNEKPWLGKINRGLNNKGKIAPVGTYYYILNLNDPNYRPMVGWVYVNY
;
A
#
# COMPACT_ATOMS: atom_id res chain seq x y z
N MET A 1 26.81 30.29 50.15
CA MET A 1 27.03 28.92 50.63
C MET A 1 25.71 28.17 50.65
N LYS A 2 25.56 27.15 49.79
CA LYS A 2 24.81 25.89 49.95
C LYS A 2 24.55 25.33 48.55
N LYS A 3 25.42 24.41 48.12
CA LYS A 3 25.22 23.55 46.95
C LYS A 3 24.33 22.38 47.40
N ALA A 4 23.23 22.14 46.69
CA ALA A 4 22.42 20.93 46.86
C ALA A 4 23.04 19.82 46.01
N TYR A 5 23.37 18.69 46.66
CA TYR A 5 23.74 17.45 45.99
C TYR A 5 22.47 16.58 45.90
N TYR A 6 22.03 16.27 44.68
CA TYR A 6 21.09 15.18 44.44
C TYR A 6 21.89 13.89 44.27
N ILE A 7 21.66 12.92 45.16
CA ILE A 7 22.17 11.55 45.07
C ILE A 7 21.12 10.76 44.30
N LEU A 8 21.46 10.30 43.09
CA LEU A 8 20.66 9.37 42.30
C LEU A 8 21.10 7.95 42.67
N CYS A 9 20.29 7.24 43.48
CA CYS A 9 20.47 5.80 43.69
C CYS A 9 19.94 5.04 42.47
N PHE A 10 20.84 4.45 41.69
CA PHE A 10 20.48 3.43 40.70
C PHE A 10 20.21 2.11 41.44
N LEU A 11 18.94 1.71 41.52
CA LEU A 11 18.52 0.36 41.87
C LEU A 11 18.70 -0.52 40.62
N LEU A 12 19.78 -1.31 40.60
CA LEU A 12 19.89 -2.45 39.68
C LEU A 12 18.89 -3.52 40.15
N PHE A 13 17.73 -3.60 39.50
CA PHE A 13 16.96 -4.83 39.48
C PHE A 13 17.70 -5.81 38.57
N GLY A 14 18.33 -6.82 39.15
CA GLY A 14 18.83 -7.97 38.40
C GLY A 14 17.64 -8.71 37.80
N ILE A 15 17.51 -8.64 36.48
CA ILE A 15 16.59 -9.49 35.73
C ILE A 15 17.22 -10.88 35.74
N ILE A 16 16.66 -11.80 36.53
CA ILE A 16 16.94 -13.23 36.39
C ILE A 16 16.23 -13.66 35.10
N LYS A 17 16.97 -13.79 33.99
CA LYS A 17 16.46 -14.49 32.82
C LYS A 17 16.43 -15.98 33.18
N LEU A 18 15.23 -16.53 33.36
CA LEU A 18 15.03 -17.97 33.21
C LEU A 18 15.36 -18.29 31.75
N VAL A 19 16.34 -19.16 31.53
CA VAL A 19 16.67 -19.69 30.20
C VAL A 19 15.68 -20.83 29.97
N THR A 20 14.80 -20.69 29.00
CA THR A 20 13.85 -21.73 28.59
C THR A 20 14.31 -22.29 27.25
N ALA A 21 14.14 -23.60 27.06
CA ALA A 21 14.24 -24.24 25.75
C ALA A 21 13.51 -23.42 24.68
N GLN A 22 14.07 -23.35 23.48
CA GLN A 22 13.46 -22.64 22.37
C GLN A 22 12.64 -23.63 21.55
N ASP A 23 11.35 -23.34 21.40
CA ASP A 23 10.42 -24.19 20.66
C ASP A 23 10.92 -24.45 19.24
N ILE A 24 10.82 -25.70 18.78
CA ILE A 24 11.04 -26.02 17.37
C ILE A 24 9.95 -25.35 16.54
N SER A 25 10.35 -24.46 15.63
CA SER A 25 9.44 -23.65 14.82
C SER A 25 9.95 -23.52 13.39
N LEU A 26 9.07 -23.17 12.45
CA LEU A 26 9.43 -23.03 11.03
C LEU A 26 10.46 -21.90 10.88
N PHE A 27 11.63 -22.27 10.36
CA PHE A 27 12.72 -21.33 10.10
C PHE A 27 12.75 -20.91 8.63
N GLN A 28 12.68 -21.87 7.71
CA GLN A 28 12.76 -21.60 6.28
C GLN A 28 11.92 -22.60 5.49
N GLN A 29 11.30 -22.12 4.41
CA GLN A 29 10.54 -22.92 3.45
C GLN A 29 11.12 -22.74 2.05
N PHE A 30 11.16 -23.82 1.28
CA PHE A 30 11.58 -23.85 -0.12
C PHE A 30 10.48 -24.54 -0.95
N ASN A 31 9.90 -23.81 -1.89
CA ASN A 31 8.86 -24.29 -2.79
C ASN A 31 9.46 -24.50 -4.19
N GLY A 32 9.51 -25.74 -4.67
CA GLY A 32 10.14 -26.06 -5.96
C GLY A 32 10.67 -27.49 -6.03
N ARG A 33 11.80 -27.71 -6.71
CA ARG A 33 12.39 -29.04 -6.88
C ARG A 33 13.54 -29.26 -5.91
N TYR A 34 13.25 -29.20 -4.62
CA TYR A 34 14.26 -29.20 -3.58
C TYR A 34 14.36 -30.53 -2.84
N ASP A 35 15.56 -30.88 -2.45
CA ASP A 35 15.81 -31.95 -1.50
C ASP A 35 17.05 -31.62 -0.65
N TYR A 36 17.40 -32.48 0.29
CA TYR A 36 18.54 -32.26 1.18
C TYR A 36 19.33 -33.53 1.48
N VAL A 37 20.59 -33.31 1.83
CA VAL A 37 21.48 -34.26 2.50
C VAL A 37 22.00 -33.62 3.77
N ALA A 38 22.31 -34.42 4.79
CA ALA A 38 23.00 -33.92 5.98
C ALA A 38 24.31 -34.67 6.22
N ILE A 39 25.35 -33.92 6.57
CA ILE A 39 26.65 -34.43 6.99
C ILE A 39 26.92 -33.99 8.41
N GLY A 40 27.76 -34.70 9.15
CA GLY A 40 28.12 -34.28 10.49
C GLY A 40 28.90 -35.36 11.21
N ASN A 41 29.42 -35.03 12.38
CA ASN A 41 30.18 -35.96 13.18
C ASN A 41 30.18 -35.58 14.66
N THR A 42 30.32 -36.58 15.52
CA THR A 42 30.44 -36.42 16.98
C THR A 42 31.87 -36.07 17.36
N LEU A 43 32.05 -35.44 18.52
CA LEU A 43 33.33 -35.28 19.19
C LEU A 43 33.56 -36.38 20.23
N ASN A 44 32.54 -37.15 20.56
CA ASN A 44 32.64 -38.26 21.49
C ASN A 44 33.36 -39.44 20.81
N ILE A 45 34.34 -40.02 21.51
CA ILE A 45 35.07 -41.19 20.99
C ILE A 45 34.37 -42.53 21.30
N MET A 46 33.30 -42.48 22.08
CA MET A 46 32.44 -43.59 22.50
C MET A 46 31.11 -43.07 23.05
N GLU A 47 30.12 -43.95 23.19
CA GLU A 47 28.85 -43.63 23.85
C GLU A 47 29.09 -43.03 25.24
N ASN A 48 28.28 -42.03 25.61
CA ASN A 48 28.25 -41.51 26.95
C ASN A 48 27.72 -42.58 27.92
N GLY A 49 27.89 -42.33 29.22
CA GLY A 49 27.50 -43.26 30.26
C GLY A 49 28.07 -42.81 31.59
N ALA A 50 27.61 -43.38 32.70
CA ALA A 50 27.99 -42.97 34.06
C ALA A 50 29.44 -43.37 34.41
N PHE A 51 30.41 -42.77 33.72
CA PHE A 51 31.83 -43.02 33.86
C PHE A 51 32.48 -41.95 34.75
N PRO A 52 33.48 -42.32 35.57
CA PRO A 52 34.16 -41.36 36.45
C PRO A 52 34.99 -40.31 35.68
N ASN A 53 35.40 -40.62 34.44
CA ASN A 53 36.07 -39.71 33.52
C ASN A 53 35.57 -39.99 32.10
N CYS A 54 35.43 -38.95 31.29
CA CYS A 54 35.10 -39.01 29.88
C CYS A 54 36.07 -38.09 29.09
N THR A 55 36.25 -38.38 27.81
CA THR A 55 37.14 -37.64 26.90
C THR A 55 36.40 -37.25 25.65
N ILE A 56 36.65 -36.03 25.18
CA ILE A 56 36.02 -35.45 24.01
C ILE A 56 37.10 -34.90 23.07
N LEU A 57 36.88 -35.03 21.76
CA LEU A 57 37.72 -34.43 20.74
C LEU A 57 37.46 -32.92 20.68
N THR A 58 38.38 -32.17 20.07
CA THR A 58 38.21 -30.74 19.78
C THR A 58 38.00 -30.45 18.29
N SER A 59 37.92 -31.53 17.49
CA SER A 59 37.74 -31.47 16.04
C SER A 59 37.25 -32.81 15.51
N SER A 60 36.39 -32.79 14.50
CA SER A 60 35.96 -33.97 13.74
C SER A 60 35.59 -33.58 12.31
N SER A 61 35.48 -34.57 11.42
CA SER A 61 35.28 -34.35 9.98
C SER A 61 34.17 -35.24 9.42
N ALA A 62 33.48 -34.74 8.38
CA ALA A 62 32.50 -35.48 7.59
C ALA A 62 32.66 -35.17 6.09
N ASN A 63 32.18 -36.07 5.22
CA ASN A 63 32.31 -35.90 3.76
C ASN A 63 30.97 -35.50 3.13
N LEU A 64 30.97 -34.47 2.29
CA LEU A 64 29.87 -34.13 1.39
C LEU A 64 30.11 -34.75 0.02
N ASN A 65 29.11 -35.47 -0.49
CA ASN A 65 29.10 -36.00 -1.85
C ASN A 65 27.72 -35.77 -2.46
N LEU A 66 27.60 -34.74 -3.29
CA LEU A 66 26.45 -34.41 -4.12
C LEU A 66 26.69 -34.88 -5.56
N ASP A 67 25.60 -35.25 -6.24
CA ASP A 67 25.61 -35.50 -7.67
C ASP A 67 25.74 -34.20 -8.46
N ALA A 68 26.22 -34.28 -9.71
CA ALA A 68 26.45 -33.10 -10.55
C ALA A 68 25.16 -32.35 -10.95
N THR A 69 23.99 -32.97 -10.75
CA THR A 69 22.67 -32.36 -10.99
C THR A 69 22.13 -31.61 -9.77
N GLN A 70 22.74 -31.81 -8.60
CA GLN A 70 22.30 -31.25 -7.33
C GLN A 70 22.98 -29.91 -7.08
N ASN A 71 22.25 -28.82 -7.33
CA ASN A 71 22.75 -27.46 -7.17
C ASN A 71 22.48 -26.98 -5.75
N ILE A 72 23.51 -26.62 -4.99
CA ILE A 72 23.37 -26.14 -3.60
C ILE A 72 22.59 -24.81 -3.58
N THR A 73 21.52 -24.77 -2.79
CA THR A 73 20.67 -23.59 -2.59
C THR A 73 20.91 -22.98 -1.21
N ALA A 74 21.06 -23.81 -0.18
CA ALA A 74 21.34 -23.38 1.18
C ALA A 74 22.14 -24.43 1.95
N ALA A 75 22.92 -24.00 2.94
CA ALA A 75 23.58 -24.91 3.86
C ALA A 75 23.62 -24.35 5.30
N TYR A 76 23.06 -25.12 6.23
CA TYR A 76 22.87 -24.72 7.62
C TYR A 76 23.70 -25.57 8.55
N LEU A 77 24.64 -24.95 9.26
CA LEU A 77 25.50 -25.60 10.24
C LEU A 77 24.87 -25.47 11.63
N TYR A 78 24.67 -26.62 12.27
CA TYR A 78 24.29 -26.75 13.67
C TYR A 78 25.42 -27.40 14.44
N TRP A 79 25.75 -26.87 15.62
CA TRP A 79 26.65 -27.53 16.57
C TRP A 79 26.16 -27.36 17.99
N ALA A 80 26.44 -28.34 18.83
CA ALA A 80 25.92 -28.40 20.18
C ALA A 80 26.86 -29.16 21.10
N GLY A 81 26.68 -28.95 22.40
CA GLY A 81 27.43 -29.69 23.41
C GLY A 81 27.04 -29.37 24.85
N SER A 82 27.73 -30.03 25.78
CA SER A 82 27.58 -29.79 27.21
C SER A 82 28.14 -28.44 27.64
N GLY A 83 27.44 -27.75 28.54
CA GLY A 83 27.86 -26.48 29.14
C GLY A 83 27.17 -25.25 28.53
N ASN A 84 27.75 -24.08 28.79
CA ASN A 84 27.16 -22.78 28.41
C ASN A 84 27.45 -22.34 26.97
N GLY A 85 28.26 -23.09 26.23
CA GLY A 85 28.53 -22.82 24.81
C GLY A 85 29.93 -22.41 24.45
N ASP A 86 30.37 -22.96 23.32
CA ASP A 86 31.44 -22.46 22.48
C ASP A 86 30.78 -22.03 21.15
N PHE A 87 30.74 -20.73 20.90
CA PHE A 87 29.95 -20.13 19.80
C PHE A 87 30.82 -19.63 18.64
N ASP A 88 32.14 -19.82 18.75
CA ASP A 88 33.13 -19.37 17.78
C ASP A 88 34.00 -20.57 17.38
N ILE A 89 33.68 -21.20 16.24
CA ILE A 89 34.39 -22.40 15.76
C ILE A 89 35.04 -22.13 14.40
N THR A 90 35.76 -23.11 13.85
CA THR A 90 36.28 -23.05 12.48
C THR A 90 35.75 -24.17 11.61
N LEU A 91 35.30 -23.85 10.39
CA LEU A 91 34.92 -24.79 9.34
C LEU A 91 35.95 -24.74 8.21
N ASN A 92 36.71 -25.82 8.03
CA ASN A 92 37.83 -25.89 7.09
C ASN A 92 38.85 -24.74 7.24
N GLY A 93 39.04 -24.26 8.48
CA GLY A 93 39.93 -23.15 8.82
C GLY A 93 39.34 -21.74 8.62
N THR A 94 38.10 -21.64 8.12
CA THR A 94 37.34 -20.39 8.09
C THR A 94 36.61 -20.22 9.41
N ALA A 95 36.72 -19.05 10.05
CA ALA A 95 36.00 -18.76 11.28
C ALA A 95 34.48 -18.69 11.03
N VAL A 96 33.71 -19.33 11.89
CA VAL A 96 32.25 -19.33 11.89
C VAL A 96 31.79 -18.96 13.29
N ASN A 97 31.04 -17.86 13.40
CA ASN A 97 30.41 -17.45 14.65
C ASN A 97 28.92 -17.80 14.56
N ALA A 98 28.29 -18.09 15.71
CA ALA A 98 26.86 -18.38 15.76
C ALA A 98 26.00 -17.16 15.37
N ASP A 99 25.13 -17.33 14.38
CA ASP A 99 24.08 -16.37 14.04
C ASP A 99 22.94 -16.43 15.05
N ARG A 100 22.63 -17.65 15.52
CA ARG A 100 21.66 -17.92 16.59
C ARG A 100 22.22 -18.91 17.58
N THR A 101 21.84 -18.73 18.85
CA THR A 101 22.25 -19.60 19.94
C THR A 101 21.01 -20.11 20.68
N PHE A 102 21.07 -21.36 21.09
CA PHE A 102 20.02 -22.07 21.79
C PHE A 102 20.57 -22.66 23.09
N SER A 103 19.70 -22.91 24.05
CA SER A 103 20.09 -23.53 25.32
C SER A 103 18.93 -24.28 25.94
N ASP A 104 19.25 -25.44 26.52
CA ASP A 104 18.32 -26.28 27.27
C ASP A 104 18.97 -26.72 28.59
N GLU A 105 18.17 -27.00 29.61
CA GLU A 105 18.64 -27.35 30.94
C GLU A 105 17.93 -28.61 31.43
N LEU A 106 18.71 -29.65 31.76
CA LEU A 106 18.17 -30.85 32.40
C LEU A 106 17.94 -30.63 33.91
N ASP A 107 18.80 -29.81 34.54
CA ASP A 107 18.65 -29.32 35.91
C ASP A 107 19.55 -28.10 36.18
N ASP A 108 19.53 -27.58 37.41
CA ASP A 108 20.29 -26.40 37.88
C ASP A 108 21.81 -26.47 37.65
N VAL A 109 22.38 -27.65 37.37
CA VAL A 109 23.82 -27.85 37.19
C VAL A 109 24.19 -28.42 35.82
N ARG A 110 23.21 -28.79 34.99
CA ARG A 110 23.40 -29.37 33.66
C ARG A 110 22.65 -28.55 32.61
N THR A 111 23.38 -27.58 32.06
CA THR A 111 22.98 -26.80 30.89
C THR A 111 23.64 -27.37 29.63
N PHE A 112 22.94 -27.26 28.52
CA PHE A 112 23.39 -27.60 27.18
C PHE A 112 23.18 -26.41 26.27
N PHE A 113 23.98 -26.32 25.23
CA PHE A 113 23.85 -25.29 24.22
C PHE A 113 23.75 -25.92 22.84
N ALA A 114 23.15 -25.15 21.93
CA ALA A 114 23.34 -25.35 20.52
C ALA A 114 23.52 -24.00 19.81
N ALA A 115 23.98 -24.05 18.58
CA ALA A 115 24.25 -22.90 17.77
C ALA A 115 23.96 -23.20 16.32
N PHE A 116 23.62 -22.15 15.60
CA PHE A 116 23.30 -22.16 14.19
C PHE A 116 24.12 -21.10 13.46
N ALA A 117 24.62 -21.44 12.28
CA ALA A 117 25.16 -20.48 11.33
C ALA A 117 24.76 -20.86 9.90
N ASP A 118 24.45 -19.86 9.09
CA ASP A 118 24.35 -20.04 7.64
C ASP A 118 25.76 -20.12 7.04
N VAL A 119 26.10 -21.29 6.48
CA VAL A 119 27.40 -21.56 5.88
C VAL A 119 27.30 -21.80 4.37
N THR A 120 26.20 -21.38 3.75
CA THR A 120 25.92 -21.58 2.32
C THR A 120 27.10 -21.15 1.45
N ASP A 121 27.67 -19.98 1.69
CA ASP A 121 28.81 -19.46 0.92
C ASP A 121 30.05 -20.36 1.02
N ILE A 122 30.32 -20.93 2.20
CA ILE A 122 31.47 -21.82 2.41
C ILE A 122 31.24 -23.13 1.64
N ILE A 123 30.05 -23.71 1.77
CA ILE A 123 29.70 -25.00 1.18
C ILE A 123 29.64 -24.91 -0.35
N THR A 124 29.04 -23.84 -0.89
CA THR A 124 28.97 -23.59 -2.33
C THR A 124 30.36 -23.32 -2.92
N THR A 125 31.25 -22.63 -2.19
CA THR A 125 32.62 -22.34 -2.66
C THR A 125 33.49 -23.60 -2.68
N VAL A 126 33.38 -24.46 -1.67
CA VAL A 126 34.22 -25.66 -1.52
C VAL A 126 33.67 -26.85 -2.33
N GLY A 127 32.35 -27.03 -2.36
CA GLY A 127 31.67 -28.13 -3.02
C GLY A 127 31.90 -29.49 -2.35
N ASN A 128 31.92 -30.56 -3.14
CA ASN A 128 32.18 -31.90 -2.62
C ASN A 128 33.57 -32.03 -1.99
N GLY A 129 33.65 -32.67 -0.83
CA GLY A 129 34.90 -32.84 -0.11
C GLY A 129 34.72 -33.15 1.37
N THR A 130 35.84 -33.11 2.10
CA THR A 130 35.86 -33.28 3.55
C THR A 130 35.69 -31.93 4.23
N TYR A 131 34.71 -31.84 5.11
CA TYR A 131 34.46 -30.69 5.98
C TYR A 131 34.91 -31.04 7.39
N THR A 132 35.74 -30.18 7.97
CA THR A 132 36.29 -30.34 9.32
C THR A 132 35.88 -29.17 10.18
N ILE A 133 35.22 -29.47 11.30
CA ILE A 133 35.07 -28.53 12.40
C ILE A 133 36.31 -28.64 13.29
N SER A 134 36.90 -27.49 13.61
CA SER A 134 38.01 -27.35 14.56
C SER A 134 37.78 -26.15 15.47
N ASP A 135 38.69 -25.98 16.44
CA ASP A 135 38.60 -24.96 17.49
C ASP A 135 37.31 -25.05 18.33
N PHE A 136 36.66 -26.22 18.34
CA PHE A 136 35.48 -26.49 19.16
C PHE A 136 35.91 -27.25 20.42
N ASP A 137 36.16 -26.55 21.53
CA ASP A 137 36.82 -27.13 22.72
C ASP A 137 35.92 -27.20 23.96
N LEU A 138 35.39 -28.40 24.23
CA LEU A 138 34.57 -28.71 25.41
C LEU A 138 35.35 -29.36 26.56
N THR A 139 36.68 -29.49 26.47
CA THR A 139 37.47 -30.29 27.41
C THR A 139 37.42 -29.77 28.85
N ASN A 140 37.23 -28.46 29.04
CA ASN A 140 37.14 -27.84 30.37
C ASN A 140 35.77 -28.00 31.04
N VAL A 141 34.72 -28.33 30.27
CA VAL A 141 33.33 -28.44 30.77
C VAL A 141 32.87 -29.89 30.89
N ILE A 142 33.38 -30.79 30.05
CA ILE A 142 32.83 -32.15 29.91
C ILE A 142 32.90 -33.00 31.20
N ALA A 143 33.88 -32.72 32.07
CA ALA A 143 34.15 -33.51 33.27
C ALA A 143 32.96 -33.55 34.25
N SER A 144 32.15 -32.49 34.35
CA SER A 144 30.97 -32.46 35.24
C SER A 144 29.81 -33.30 34.72
N TYR A 145 29.80 -33.65 33.43
CA TYR A 145 28.72 -34.37 32.76
C TYR A 145 29.00 -35.88 32.63
N CYS A 146 30.24 -36.33 32.87
CA CYS A 146 30.60 -37.75 32.74
C CYS A 146 29.84 -38.66 33.72
N ASN A 147 29.64 -38.23 34.97
CA ASN A 147 29.00 -39.09 35.98
C ASN A 147 27.51 -39.32 35.70
N SER A 148 26.84 -38.37 35.06
CA SER A 148 25.45 -38.53 34.62
C SER A 148 25.33 -39.27 33.30
N GLY A 149 26.43 -39.42 32.55
CA GLY A 149 26.39 -39.92 31.18
C GLY A 149 25.60 -38.99 30.28
N THR A 150 25.79 -37.68 30.45
CA THR A 150 25.12 -36.67 29.61
C THR A 150 26.13 -35.76 28.92
N ASN A 151 27.26 -36.36 28.56
CA ASN A 151 28.40 -35.67 27.99
C ASN A 151 28.37 -35.80 26.47
N PHE A 152 28.28 -34.68 25.76
CA PHE A 152 28.35 -34.70 24.30
C PHE A 152 28.98 -33.44 23.70
N GLY A 153 29.39 -33.59 22.45
CA GLY A 153 29.61 -32.50 21.53
C GLY A 153 29.54 -33.02 20.10
N GLY A 154 28.99 -32.23 19.19
CA GLY A 154 28.84 -32.64 17.80
C GLY A 154 28.40 -31.50 16.91
N TRP A 155 28.41 -31.76 15.61
CA TRP A 155 27.99 -30.81 14.60
C TRP A 155 27.37 -31.53 13.41
N ALA A 156 26.47 -30.83 12.71
CA ALA A 156 25.85 -31.28 11.48
C ALA A 156 25.63 -30.10 10.53
N ILE A 157 25.79 -30.33 9.22
CA ILE A 157 25.45 -29.41 8.15
C ILE A 157 24.35 -30.04 7.33
N THR A 158 23.19 -29.39 7.34
CA THR A 158 22.12 -29.66 6.38
C THR A 158 22.42 -28.91 5.10
N VAL A 159 22.53 -29.62 3.97
CA VAL A 159 22.75 -29.04 2.65
C VAL A 159 21.50 -29.27 1.81
N ILE A 160 20.82 -28.17 1.47
CA ILE A 160 19.62 -28.14 0.64
C ILE A 160 20.06 -27.85 -0.79
N TYR A 161 19.55 -28.64 -1.74
CA TYR A 161 19.87 -28.53 -3.15
C TYR A 161 18.62 -28.57 -4.02
N GLU A 162 18.71 -27.94 -5.18
CA GLU A 162 17.75 -28.04 -6.27
C GLU A 162 18.22 -29.09 -7.29
N ASP A 163 17.31 -29.93 -7.78
CA ASP A 163 17.57 -30.88 -8.87
C ASP A 163 16.32 -31.01 -9.77
N GLU A 164 16.48 -30.75 -11.07
CA GLU A 164 15.41 -30.80 -12.07
C GLU A 164 14.69 -32.15 -12.18
N ASN A 165 15.31 -33.23 -11.69
CA ASN A 165 14.72 -34.57 -11.70
C ASN A 165 13.78 -34.82 -10.51
N LEU A 166 13.75 -33.93 -9.51
CA LEU A 166 12.85 -34.05 -8.36
C LEU A 166 11.44 -33.60 -8.72
N PRO A 167 10.40 -34.19 -8.10
CA PRO A 167 9.05 -33.64 -8.19
C PRO A 167 9.00 -32.23 -7.57
N LEU A 168 8.02 -31.42 -7.98
CA LEU A 168 7.69 -30.21 -7.26
C LEU A 168 7.25 -30.58 -5.85
N ASN A 169 7.85 -29.93 -4.86
CA ASN A 169 7.67 -30.22 -3.47
C ASN A 169 7.86 -28.97 -2.63
N GLN A 170 7.51 -29.11 -1.36
CA GLN A 170 7.79 -28.15 -0.32
C GLN A 170 8.79 -28.78 0.65
N LEU A 171 9.92 -28.12 0.82
CA LEU A 171 10.92 -28.43 1.83
C LEU A 171 10.85 -27.40 2.95
N ASN A 172 10.52 -27.85 4.16
CA ASN A 172 10.46 -27.01 5.35
C ASN A 172 11.57 -27.37 6.32
N VAL A 173 12.26 -26.36 6.82
CA VAL A 173 13.30 -26.44 7.83
C VAL A 173 12.74 -25.84 9.12
N TYR A 174 12.63 -26.66 10.15
CA TYR A 174 12.22 -26.25 11.50
C TYR A 174 13.43 -26.31 12.41
N ASP A 175 13.71 -25.29 13.21
CA ASP A 175 14.82 -25.34 14.16
C ASP A 175 14.49 -24.69 15.52
N GLY A 176 15.40 -24.92 16.45
CA GLY A 176 15.26 -24.59 17.87
C GLY A 176 16.20 -25.47 18.69
N LEU A 177 15.92 -25.62 19.98
CA LEU A 177 16.52 -26.66 20.82
C LEU A 177 15.52 -27.04 21.89
N GLN A 178 14.93 -28.22 21.73
CA GLN A 178 13.86 -28.67 22.59
C GLN A 178 14.09 -30.11 23.00
N SER A 179 14.23 -30.33 24.31
CA SER A 179 14.22 -31.69 24.87
C SER A 179 12.89 -32.39 24.61
N VAL A 180 12.97 -33.71 24.43
CA VAL A 180 11.84 -34.61 24.25
C VAL A 180 11.61 -35.36 25.56
N PRO A 181 10.81 -34.80 26.50
CA PRO A 181 10.20 -35.62 27.56
C PRO A 181 9.06 -36.46 26.93
N THR A 182 8.03 -36.87 27.67
CA THR A 182 7.02 -37.84 27.20
C THR A 182 6.43 -37.61 25.79
N PHE A 183 6.43 -36.37 25.24
CA PHE A 183 6.21 -36.08 23.82
C PHE A 183 6.65 -34.66 23.38
N LEU A 184 7.08 -34.51 22.11
CA LEU A 184 7.21 -33.29 21.31
C LEU A 184 6.29 -33.43 20.08
N SER A 185 5.51 -32.41 19.73
CA SER A 185 4.57 -32.48 18.60
C SER A 185 4.61 -31.21 17.76
N ILE A 186 4.72 -31.36 16.44
CA ILE A 186 4.67 -30.30 15.43
C ILE A 186 3.55 -30.61 14.47
N THR A 187 2.73 -29.60 14.15
CA THR A 187 1.68 -29.71 13.14
C THR A 187 2.11 -28.95 11.90
N LEU A 188 2.23 -29.65 10.78
CA LEU A 188 2.35 -29.06 9.46
C LEU A 188 0.95 -28.65 9.00
N ASN A 189 0.77 -27.38 8.61
CA ASN A 189 -0.46 -26.85 8.02
C ASN A 189 -0.24 -26.56 6.53
N ASN A 190 -1.29 -26.13 5.82
CA ASN A 190 -1.24 -25.71 4.42
C ASN A 190 -0.58 -26.75 3.51
N LEU A 191 -0.98 -28.01 3.66
CA LEU A 191 -0.57 -29.08 2.76
C LEU A 191 -1.60 -29.24 1.63
N ASN A 192 -1.13 -29.61 0.45
CA ASN A 192 -1.96 -30.19 -0.60
C ASN A 192 -1.20 -31.35 -1.22
N VAL A 193 -1.23 -32.48 -0.50
CA VAL A 193 -0.50 -33.68 -0.87
C VAL A 193 -1.15 -34.29 -2.11
N LEU A 194 -0.52 -34.18 -3.28
CA LEU A 194 -1.03 -34.79 -4.52
C LEU A 194 -0.51 -36.21 -4.71
N ASP A 195 0.68 -36.47 -4.21
CA ASP A 195 1.27 -37.80 -4.09
C ASP A 195 2.16 -37.81 -2.85
N ASN A 196 2.40 -38.99 -2.32
CA ASN A 196 3.26 -39.19 -1.17
C ASN A 196 4.60 -39.84 -1.54
N GLU A 197 4.84 -40.14 -2.83
CA GLU A 197 6.12 -40.68 -3.31
C GLU A 197 7.31 -39.84 -2.85
N ASP A 198 8.31 -40.52 -2.29
CA ASP A 198 9.55 -39.95 -1.75
C ASP A 198 9.39 -38.91 -0.61
N ALA A 199 8.19 -38.73 -0.06
CA ALA A 199 7.99 -37.90 1.12
C ALA A 199 8.88 -38.40 2.27
N LYS A 200 9.62 -37.49 2.90
CA LYS A 200 10.55 -37.83 3.97
C LYS A 200 10.63 -36.77 5.06
N ILE A 201 11.03 -37.21 6.24
CA ILE A 201 11.36 -36.37 7.38
C ILE A 201 12.73 -36.74 7.89
N GLY A 202 13.53 -35.75 8.28
CA GLY A 202 14.74 -35.99 9.03
C GLY A 202 14.89 -35.03 10.19
N PHE A 203 15.85 -35.32 11.05
CA PHE A 203 16.13 -34.50 12.20
C PHE A 203 17.60 -34.59 12.62
N ILE A 204 18.03 -33.58 13.35
CA ILE A 204 19.25 -33.60 14.15
C ILE A 204 18.83 -33.72 15.61
N ALA A 205 19.25 -34.82 16.25
CA ALA A 205 19.06 -35.03 17.68
C ALA A 205 20.40 -35.09 18.40
N TRP A 206 20.41 -34.62 19.64
CA TRP A 206 21.55 -34.67 20.54
C TRP A 206 21.20 -35.52 21.76
N GLU A 207 22.20 -36.17 22.33
CA GLU A 207 22.08 -37.04 23.51
C GLU A 207 21.17 -38.26 23.30
N GLY A 208 21.17 -38.85 22.11
CA GLY A 208 20.56 -40.17 21.88
C GLY A 208 21.45 -41.34 22.35
N ASP A 209 20.93 -42.26 23.15
CA ASP A 209 21.62 -43.49 23.59
C ASP A 209 21.04 -44.76 22.95
N ARG A 210 21.89 -45.47 22.19
CA ARG A 210 21.57 -46.79 21.60
C ARG A 210 21.02 -47.82 22.58
N SER A 211 21.42 -47.73 23.85
CA SER A 211 21.06 -48.68 24.90
C SER A 211 19.72 -48.37 25.58
N LEU A 212 19.16 -47.16 25.40
CA LEU A 212 17.97 -46.67 26.10
C LEU A 212 16.71 -46.59 25.21
N ALA A 213 16.24 -47.74 24.73
CA ALA A 213 15.17 -47.83 23.74
C ALA A 213 13.72 -47.80 24.31
N VAL A 214 13.45 -47.03 25.37
CA VAL A 214 12.15 -47.02 26.05
C VAL A 214 11.23 -45.96 25.43
N ASN A 215 10.34 -46.39 24.55
CA ASN A 215 9.37 -45.52 23.87
C ASN A 215 10.01 -44.35 23.11
N GLU A 216 11.15 -44.62 22.47
CA GLU A 216 11.83 -43.65 21.63
C GLU A 216 11.33 -43.75 20.21
N GLN A 217 10.38 -42.89 19.86
CA GLN A 217 9.57 -43.05 18.66
C GLN A 217 9.41 -41.75 17.90
N LEU A 218 9.59 -41.82 16.60
CA LEU A 218 9.03 -40.89 15.64
C LEU A 218 7.66 -41.40 15.20
N THR A 219 6.66 -40.52 15.17
CA THR A 219 5.32 -40.82 14.67
C THR A 219 4.85 -39.76 13.68
N ILE A 220 4.13 -40.20 12.64
CA ILE A 220 3.48 -39.34 11.66
C ILE A 220 2.00 -39.69 11.65
N ASN A 221 1.14 -38.71 11.92
CA ASN A 221 -0.31 -38.91 12.08
C ASN A 221 -0.64 -40.04 13.07
N GLY A 222 0.19 -40.20 14.12
CA GLY A 222 0.08 -41.25 15.13
C GLY A 222 0.65 -42.62 14.74
N ASN A 223 1.13 -42.82 13.51
CA ASN A 223 1.77 -44.05 13.07
C ASN A 223 3.26 -44.03 13.37
N VAL A 224 3.79 -45.08 14.02
CA VAL A 224 5.22 -45.19 14.35
C VAL A 224 6.06 -45.45 13.10
N ILE A 225 7.10 -44.64 12.93
CA ILE A 225 8.02 -44.71 11.80
C ILE A 225 9.31 -45.41 12.21
N SER A 226 9.92 -46.15 11.29
CA SER A 226 11.21 -46.81 11.48
C SER A 226 11.96 -46.95 10.16
N ASN A 227 13.28 -47.06 10.22
CA ASN A 227 14.16 -47.24 9.07
C ASN A 227 15.10 -48.42 9.33
N LEU A 228 14.56 -49.64 9.30
CA LEU A 228 15.34 -50.86 9.56
C LEU A 228 16.36 -51.14 8.45
N PRO A 229 17.56 -51.68 8.79
CA PRO A 229 17.97 -52.13 10.12
C PRO A 229 18.57 -51.03 11.01
N LEU A 230 18.74 -49.80 10.50
CA LEU A 230 19.49 -48.74 11.17
C LEU A 230 18.73 -48.19 12.39
N ASN A 231 17.45 -47.85 12.20
CA ASN A 231 16.60 -47.19 13.19
C ASN A 231 15.36 -48.04 13.52
N PRO A 232 15.39 -48.82 14.63
CA PRO A 232 14.25 -49.58 15.13
C PRO A 232 13.10 -48.68 15.59
N ALA A 233 11.86 -49.20 15.52
CA ALA A 233 10.63 -48.47 15.87
C ALA A 233 10.50 -48.03 17.34
N ASN A 234 11.40 -48.48 18.22
CA ASN A 234 11.45 -48.09 19.63
C ASN A 234 12.79 -47.48 20.02
N ASN A 235 13.68 -47.23 19.06
CA ASN A 235 14.92 -46.51 19.28
C ASN A 235 15.26 -45.66 18.05
N ALA A 236 14.63 -44.49 17.98
CA ALA A 236 14.89 -43.48 16.96
C ALA A 236 16.11 -42.58 17.28
N PHE A 237 16.70 -42.68 18.47
CA PHE A 237 17.79 -41.83 18.95
C PHE A 237 18.98 -42.71 19.38
N ASN A 238 19.64 -43.35 18.42
CA ASN A 238 20.52 -44.49 18.68
C ASN A 238 21.98 -44.29 18.22
N GLY A 239 22.35 -43.04 17.95
CA GLY A 239 23.68 -42.64 17.54
C GLY A 239 23.98 -43.00 16.09
N THR A 240 23.07 -42.72 15.16
CA THR A 240 23.23 -43.09 13.74
C THR A 240 23.15 -41.94 12.74
N ASN A 241 23.62 -42.21 11.52
CA ASN A 241 23.48 -41.31 10.38
C ASN A 241 22.85 -42.06 9.21
N SER A 242 21.59 -41.78 8.91
CA SER A 242 20.85 -42.44 7.82
C SER A 242 21.40 -42.17 6.41
N PHE A 243 22.07 -41.02 6.18
CA PHE A 243 22.66 -40.70 4.87
C PHE A 243 23.90 -41.53 4.55
N THR A 244 24.65 -41.95 5.58
CA THR A 244 25.91 -42.70 5.42
C THR A 244 25.80 -44.16 5.89
N GLY A 245 24.77 -44.50 6.66
CA GLY A 245 24.62 -45.78 7.36
C GLY A 245 25.55 -45.94 8.57
N ALA A 246 26.15 -44.84 9.07
CA ALA A 246 27.05 -44.88 10.21
C ALA A 246 26.30 -45.25 11.50
N THR A 247 27.00 -45.95 12.40
CA THR A 247 26.48 -46.44 13.70
C THR A 247 27.43 -46.10 14.84
N ASP A 248 28.26 -45.08 14.64
CA ASP A 248 29.26 -44.58 15.57
C ASP A 248 29.14 -43.07 15.76
N LEU A 249 27.96 -42.52 15.48
CA LEU A 249 27.58 -41.13 15.76
C LEU A 249 27.20 -41.00 17.24
N TYR A 250 28.14 -41.31 18.15
CA TYR A 250 27.84 -41.38 19.58
C TYR A 250 27.17 -40.11 20.12
N ASN A 251 26.05 -40.28 20.82
CA ASN A 251 25.23 -39.22 21.45
C ASN A 251 24.67 -38.17 20.48
N MET A 252 24.51 -38.50 19.20
CA MET A 252 23.83 -37.65 18.22
C MET A 252 23.23 -38.45 17.08
N ASP A 253 22.15 -37.95 16.48
CA ASP A 253 21.51 -38.59 15.34
C ASP A 253 21.38 -37.61 14.18
N ILE A 254 21.69 -38.10 12.98
CA ILE A 254 21.44 -37.41 11.71
C ILE A 254 20.63 -38.36 10.85
N ASP A 255 19.34 -38.42 11.13
CA ASP A 255 18.48 -39.45 10.58
C ASP A 255 17.39 -38.92 9.67
N VAL A 256 17.04 -39.74 8.68
CA VAL A 256 15.99 -39.48 7.71
C VAL A 256 15.13 -40.74 7.55
N TYR A 257 13.83 -40.53 7.48
CA TYR A 257 12.81 -41.55 7.38
C TYR A 257 11.88 -41.25 6.22
N ASN A 258 11.59 -42.27 5.42
CA ASN A 258 10.51 -42.19 4.44
C ASN A 258 9.16 -42.19 5.18
N ILE A 259 8.29 -41.25 4.81
CA ILE A 259 6.96 -41.07 5.41
C ILE A 259 5.83 -41.20 4.39
N GLN A 260 6.14 -41.61 3.16
CA GLN A 260 5.21 -41.79 2.05
C GLN A 260 3.89 -42.42 2.50
N ASN A 261 3.93 -43.58 3.14
CA ASN A 261 2.72 -44.32 3.51
C ASN A 261 2.01 -43.82 4.78
N ASN A 262 2.41 -42.66 5.33
CA ASN A 262 1.86 -42.10 6.56
C ASN A 262 1.22 -40.71 6.37
N ILE A 263 1.22 -40.24 5.12
CA ILE A 263 0.51 -39.05 4.65
C ILE A 263 -0.33 -39.48 3.45
N ASN A 264 -1.57 -39.02 3.37
CA ASN A 264 -2.50 -39.38 2.30
C ASN A 264 -2.66 -38.24 1.30
N ILE A 265 -2.99 -38.61 0.06
CA ILE A 265 -3.39 -37.65 -0.97
C ILE A 265 -4.61 -36.86 -0.47
N GLY A 266 -4.54 -35.53 -0.56
CA GLY A 266 -5.55 -34.59 -0.09
C GLY A 266 -5.47 -34.23 1.39
N ASP A 267 -4.47 -34.71 2.13
CA ASP A 267 -4.22 -34.23 3.50
C ASP A 267 -3.85 -32.73 3.46
N THR A 268 -4.53 -31.93 4.28
CA THR A 268 -4.27 -30.48 4.44
C THR A 268 -3.39 -30.14 5.63
N SER A 269 -3.11 -31.14 6.47
CA SER A 269 -2.19 -31.03 7.61
C SER A 269 -1.60 -32.40 7.95
N ALA A 270 -0.45 -32.41 8.61
CA ALA A 270 0.16 -33.64 9.14
C ALA A 270 0.78 -33.38 10.52
N THR A 271 0.64 -34.33 11.43
CA THR A 271 1.24 -34.23 12.77
C THR A 271 2.50 -35.08 12.86
N ILE A 272 3.61 -34.44 13.21
CA ILE A 272 4.88 -35.07 13.54
C ILE A 272 4.98 -35.10 15.05
N ALA A 273 5.28 -36.27 15.64
CA ALA A 273 5.59 -36.32 17.05
C ALA A 273 6.78 -37.23 17.36
N LEU A 274 7.62 -36.76 18.28
CA LEU A 274 8.80 -37.45 18.81
C LEU A 274 8.60 -37.70 20.29
N ASN A 275 8.98 -38.88 20.79
CA ASN A 275 8.83 -39.23 22.21
C ASN A 275 10.12 -39.89 22.70
N SER A 276 10.49 -39.68 23.97
CA SER A 276 11.40 -40.57 24.72
C SER A 276 10.81 -40.84 26.11
N GLY A 277 10.88 -42.09 26.56
CA GLY A 277 10.31 -42.54 27.83
C GLY A 277 11.31 -42.64 28.98
N GLN A 278 12.61 -42.55 28.69
CA GLN A 278 13.67 -42.68 29.69
C GLN A 278 14.85 -41.75 29.41
N ASP A 279 15.21 -41.56 28.14
CA ASP A 279 16.40 -40.83 27.76
C ASP A 279 16.13 -39.32 27.68
N PHE A 280 17.20 -38.53 27.85
CA PHE A 280 17.15 -37.08 27.65
C PHE A 280 17.70 -36.75 26.26
N VAL A 281 16.79 -36.64 25.29
CA VAL A 281 17.13 -36.31 23.91
C VAL A 281 16.72 -34.89 23.60
N MET A 282 17.56 -34.13 22.90
CA MET A 282 17.25 -32.78 22.42
C MET A 282 17.15 -32.75 20.90
N ILE A 283 16.06 -32.22 20.37
CA ILE A 283 15.92 -31.98 18.93
C ILE A 283 16.38 -30.58 18.63
N ASN A 284 17.23 -30.44 17.61
CA ASN A 284 17.74 -29.15 17.17
C ASN A 284 17.09 -28.67 15.87
N ASN A 285 16.78 -29.61 14.99
CA ASN A 285 16.26 -29.33 13.68
C ASN A 285 15.42 -30.51 13.18
N ILE A 286 14.34 -30.19 12.46
CA ILE A 286 13.51 -31.13 11.72
C ILE A 286 13.38 -30.60 10.30
N ILE A 287 13.49 -31.48 9.31
CA ILE A 287 13.33 -31.14 7.89
C ILE A 287 12.31 -32.08 7.30
N THR A 288 11.33 -31.51 6.60
CA THR A 288 10.31 -32.28 5.89
C THR A 288 10.37 -31.97 4.40
N VAL A 289 10.30 -33.00 3.57
CA VAL A 289 10.11 -32.87 2.12
C VAL A 289 8.79 -33.55 1.78
N LEU A 290 7.83 -32.76 1.31
CA LEU A 290 6.49 -33.21 0.98
C LEU A 290 6.14 -32.76 -0.44
N ASN A 291 5.63 -33.67 -1.27
CA ASN A 291 5.09 -33.32 -2.58
C ASN A 291 3.73 -32.62 -2.41
N SER A 292 3.81 -31.35 -2.07
CA SER A 292 2.69 -30.42 -1.95
C SER A 292 2.71 -29.49 -3.17
N GLN A 293 1.58 -29.35 -3.84
CA GLN A 293 1.40 -28.42 -4.96
C GLN A 293 0.35 -27.38 -4.57
N LEU A 294 0.80 -26.17 -4.31
CA LEU A 294 -0.04 -25.03 -3.96
C LEU A 294 0.45 -23.79 -4.72
N PRO A 295 -0.48 -22.94 -5.20
CA PRO A 295 -0.13 -21.61 -5.69
C PRO A 295 0.31 -20.70 -4.53
N ASP A 296 0.85 -19.52 -4.87
CA ASP A 296 1.26 -18.48 -3.90
C ASP A 296 1.03 -17.10 -4.52
N ALA A 297 -0.19 -16.59 -4.38
CA ALA A 297 -0.65 -15.31 -4.86
C ALA A 297 -0.08 -14.17 -4.01
N THR A 298 0.64 -13.27 -4.66
CA THR A 298 1.02 -11.98 -4.07
C THR A 298 0.56 -10.86 -4.97
N LEU A 299 0.34 -9.67 -4.41
CA LEU A 299 -0.15 -8.53 -5.17
C LEU A 299 0.70 -7.29 -4.92
N ASN A 300 0.96 -6.56 -6.00
CA ASN A 300 1.60 -5.26 -5.97
C ASN A 300 0.67 -4.24 -6.63
N ILE A 301 0.54 -3.05 -6.04
CA ILE A 301 -0.06 -1.89 -6.73
C ILE A 301 1.11 -1.13 -7.37
N ASP A 302 1.10 -1.06 -8.69
CA ASP A 302 2.20 -0.54 -9.50
C ASP A 302 2.11 0.98 -9.71
N ASP A 303 0.89 1.48 -9.93
CA ASP A 303 0.61 2.90 -10.19
C ASP A 303 -0.86 3.24 -9.91
N TYR A 304 -1.19 4.53 -9.90
CA TYR A 304 -2.57 5.01 -9.81
C TYR A 304 -2.79 6.32 -10.58
N ILE A 305 -4.03 6.55 -11.03
CA ILE A 305 -4.48 7.79 -11.65
C ILE A 305 -5.66 8.35 -10.84
N VAL A 306 -5.61 9.65 -10.59
CA VAL A 306 -6.68 10.43 -9.95
C VAL A 306 -7.00 11.66 -10.80
N ASN A 307 -8.25 12.10 -10.78
CA ASN A 307 -8.70 13.31 -11.50
C ASN A 307 -9.17 14.38 -10.51
N CYS A 308 -9.09 15.65 -10.91
CA CYS A 308 -9.52 16.78 -10.09
C CYS A 308 -11.01 16.72 -9.77
N GLY A 309 -11.36 16.74 -8.49
CA GLY A 309 -12.74 16.72 -8.00
C GLY A 309 -13.43 15.35 -8.13
N ASP A 310 -12.68 14.32 -8.51
CA ASP A 310 -13.20 12.96 -8.67
C ASP A 310 -12.87 12.11 -7.43
N PHE A 311 -13.80 11.23 -7.08
CA PHE A 311 -13.63 10.23 -6.01
C PHE A 311 -13.40 8.83 -6.60
N ASP A 312 -13.25 8.74 -7.93
CA ASP A 312 -12.77 7.54 -8.61
C ASP A 312 -11.23 7.54 -8.70
N ILE A 313 -10.63 6.41 -8.33
CA ILE A 313 -9.19 6.14 -8.44
C ILE A 313 -9.00 4.97 -9.40
N GLU A 314 -8.24 5.16 -10.47
CA GLU A 314 -7.81 4.06 -11.33
C GLU A 314 -6.51 3.47 -10.79
N LEU A 315 -6.53 2.21 -10.37
CA LEU A 315 -5.39 1.47 -9.83
C LEU A 315 -4.85 0.50 -10.86
N PHE A 316 -3.52 0.47 -11.02
CA PHE A 316 -2.79 -0.51 -11.80
C PHE A 316 -2.09 -1.47 -10.84
N TYR A 317 -2.24 -2.77 -11.06
CA TYR A 317 -1.71 -3.78 -10.15
C TYR A 317 -1.18 -4.99 -10.90
N THR A 318 -0.33 -5.76 -10.24
CA THR A 318 0.21 -7.02 -10.73
C THR A 318 0.06 -8.12 -9.67
N VAL A 319 -0.54 -9.24 -10.08
CA VAL A 319 -0.65 -10.47 -9.29
C VAL A 319 0.47 -11.41 -9.70
N ASN A 320 1.19 -11.99 -8.73
CA ASN A 320 2.32 -12.88 -8.98
C ASN A 320 2.09 -14.27 -8.38
N ASN A 321 2.68 -15.30 -8.99
CA ASN A 321 2.71 -16.68 -8.51
C ASN A 321 4.15 -17.21 -8.40
N PHE A 322 5.04 -16.48 -7.70
CA PHE A 322 6.49 -16.70 -7.78
C PHE A 322 7.04 -17.81 -6.88
N ASN A 323 6.62 -17.88 -5.61
CA ASN A 323 7.14 -18.85 -4.64
C ASN A 323 6.18 -20.02 -4.46
N SER A 324 5.75 -20.61 -5.58
CA SER A 324 4.68 -21.61 -5.61
C SER A 324 5.11 -22.94 -6.20
N THR A 325 4.23 -23.92 -6.07
CA THR A 325 4.40 -25.29 -6.60
C THR A 325 3.23 -25.72 -7.48
N ASP A 326 2.24 -24.84 -7.69
CA ASP A 326 1.11 -25.04 -8.58
C ASP A 326 0.72 -23.73 -9.30
N ILE A 327 -0.07 -23.87 -10.35
CA ILE A 327 -0.66 -22.77 -11.12
C ILE A 327 -1.68 -22.03 -10.25
N LEU A 328 -1.65 -20.70 -10.25
CA LEU A 328 -2.72 -19.90 -9.64
C LEU A 328 -3.93 -19.88 -10.59
N PRO A 329 -5.12 -20.33 -10.15
CA PRO A 329 -6.30 -20.39 -11.00
C PRO A 329 -6.73 -19.04 -11.61
N ALA A 330 -7.31 -19.09 -12.81
CA ALA A 330 -8.02 -17.95 -13.37
C ALA A 330 -9.22 -17.54 -12.49
N ASN A 331 -9.60 -16.27 -12.55
CA ASN A 331 -10.65 -15.69 -11.70
C ASN A 331 -10.30 -15.73 -10.20
N THR A 332 -9.00 -15.70 -9.86
CA THR A 332 -8.54 -15.47 -8.49
C THR A 332 -9.01 -14.07 -8.08
N PRO A 333 -9.84 -13.94 -7.03
CA PRO A 333 -10.50 -12.68 -6.70
C PRO A 333 -9.51 -11.68 -6.10
N ILE A 334 -9.80 -10.40 -6.26
CA ILE A 334 -9.00 -9.30 -5.72
C ILE A 334 -9.97 -8.29 -5.11
N ALA A 335 -9.73 -7.88 -3.87
CA ALA A 335 -10.54 -6.91 -3.16
C ALA A 335 -9.72 -5.68 -2.75
N PHE A 336 -10.33 -4.50 -2.87
CA PHE A 336 -9.72 -3.21 -2.56
C PHE A 336 -10.49 -2.54 -1.43
N TYR A 337 -9.77 -2.01 -0.45
CA TYR A 337 -10.32 -1.46 0.78
C TYR A 337 -9.77 -0.08 1.10
N LEU A 338 -10.60 0.72 1.77
CA LEU A 338 -10.24 1.96 2.43
C LEU A 338 -10.77 1.93 3.86
N ASP A 339 -9.89 2.02 4.87
CA ASP A 339 -10.27 1.93 6.29
C ASP A 339 -11.16 0.71 6.62
N GLY A 340 -10.94 -0.41 5.91
CA GLY A 340 -11.72 -1.65 6.03
C GLY A 340 -13.06 -1.67 5.28
N LEU A 341 -13.44 -0.57 4.63
CA LEU A 341 -14.59 -0.54 3.71
C LEU A 341 -14.18 -1.07 2.34
N LEU A 342 -14.93 -2.04 1.81
CA LEU A 342 -14.76 -2.53 0.44
C LEU A 342 -15.14 -1.44 -0.57
N ILE A 343 -14.18 -0.99 -1.38
CA ILE A 343 -14.34 0.07 -2.39
C ILE A 343 -14.28 -0.44 -3.84
N GLY A 344 -13.84 -1.68 -4.06
CA GLY A 344 -13.79 -2.28 -5.38
C GLY A 344 -13.39 -3.74 -5.36
N GLN A 345 -13.69 -4.44 -6.45
CA GLN A 345 -13.33 -5.84 -6.65
C GLN A 345 -12.94 -6.13 -8.10
N SER A 346 -11.91 -6.94 -8.27
CA SER A 346 -11.45 -7.47 -9.55
C SER A 346 -11.17 -8.96 -9.44
N GLN A 347 -10.65 -9.54 -10.51
CA GLN A 347 -10.16 -10.92 -10.52
C GLN A 347 -9.12 -11.10 -11.63
N THR A 348 -8.23 -12.08 -11.48
CA THR A 348 -7.36 -12.49 -12.58
C THR A 348 -8.19 -13.01 -13.76
N ILE A 349 -7.68 -12.85 -14.98
CA ILE A 349 -8.34 -13.28 -16.21
C ILE A 349 -7.86 -14.67 -16.61
N ASN A 350 -6.54 -14.89 -16.54
CA ASN A 350 -5.90 -16.14 -16.92
C ASN A 350 -5.40 -16.89 -15.69
N GLU A 351 -5.09 -18.17 -15.91
CA GLU A 351 -4.25 -18.93 -15.00
C GLU A 351 -2.84 -18.32 -15.02
N ILE A 352 -2.20 -18.22 -13.85
CA ILE A 352 -0.83 -17.72 -13.71
C ILE A 352 0.08 -18.89 -13.41
N ASP A 353 0.94 -19.25 -14.37
CA ASP A 353 1.92 -20.33 -14.23
C ASP A 353 2.90 -20.06 -13.07
N ILE A 354 3.58 -21.11 -12.60
CA ILE A 354 4.60 -21.00 -11.55
C ILE A 354 5.72 -20.07 -12.04
N GLY A 355 6.05 -19.04 -11.25
CA GLY A 355 7.08 -18.07 -11.59
C GLY A 355 6.60 -16.92 -12.48
N ASP A 356 5.32 -16.89 -12.87
CA ASP A 356 4.74 -15.85 -13.73
C ASP A 356 3.86 -14.85 -12.96
N SER A 357 3.37 -13.84 -13.69
CA SER A 357 2.53 -12.75 -13.17
C SER A 357 1.50 -12.27 -14.18
N GLU A 358 0.39 -11.70 -13.71
CA GLU A 358 -0.62 -11.04 -14.53
C GLU A 358 -0.88 -9.61 -14.03
N SER A 359 -0.81 -8.63 -14.93
CA SER A 359 -1.15 -7.23 -14.62
C SER A 359 -2.60 -6.91 -14.99
N GLY A 360 -3.23 -6.08 -14.16
CA GLY A 360 -4.60 -5.62 -14.31
C GLY A 360 -4.78 -4.15 -13.95
N SER A 361 -6.00 -3.67 -14.14
CA SER A 361 -6.41 -2.34 -13.67
C SER A 361 -7.86 -2.36 -13.21
N ILE A 362 -8.21 -1.42 -12.33
CA ILE A 362 -9.57 -1.25 -11.83
C ILE A 362 -9.82 0.21 -11.48
N VAL A 363 -11.05 0.69 -11.69
CA VAL A 363 -11.52 1.95 -11.12
C VAL A 363 -12.27 1.64 -9.83
N VAL A 364 -11.83 2.23 -8.72
CA VAL A 364 -12.48 2.12 -7.40
C VAL A 364 -13.03 3.48 -6.98
N THR A 365 -14.21 3.49 -6.35
CA THR A 365 -14.84 4.73 -5.89
C THR A 365 -14.72 4.83 -4.38
N VAL A 366 -14.21 5.95 -3.88
CA VAL A 366 -14.10 6.21 -2.43
C VAL A 366 -15.24 7.11 -1.94
N PRO A 367 -15.55 7.13 -0.63
CA PRO A 367 -16.57 8.02 -0.06
C PRO A 367 -16.25 9.51 -0.30
N GLU A 368 -17.27 10.32 -0.61
CA GLU A 368 -17.12 11.77 -0.86
C GLU A 368 -16.61 12.57 0.36
N ASP A 369 -16.71 12.01 1.57
CA ASP A 369 -16.20 12.58 2.82
C ASP A 369 -14.78 12.14 3.17
N SER A 370 -14.11 11.43 2.26
CA SER A 370 -12.73 10.96 2.45
C SER A 370 -11.74 12.12 2.54
N ASN A 371 -10.67 11.92 3.32
CA ASN A 371 -9.54 12.86 3.33
C ASN A 371 -8.80 12.80 1.99
N ALA A 372 -8.11 13.89 1.64
CA ALA A 372 -7.29 13.93 0.43
C ALA A 372 -6.19 12.86 0.44
N ASN A 373 -5.55 12.62 1.59
CA ASN A 373 -4.57 11.54 1.75
C ASN A 373 -5.27 10.31 2.31
N LEU A 374 -5.17 9.20 1.58
CA LEU A 374 -5.80 7.93 1.93
C LEU A 374 -4.87 6.75 1.64
N THR A 375 -5.07 5.64 2.34
CA THR A 375 -4.31 4.40 2.11
C THR A 375 -5.27 3.36 1.55
N VAL A 376 -5.02 2.93 0.31
CA VAL A 376 -5.76 1.83 -0.31
C VAL A 376 -5.05 0.52 0.01
N VAL A 377 -5.78 -0.44 0.55
CA VAL A 377 -5.31 -1.80 0.79
C VAL A 377 -5.86 -2.70 -0.30
N ALA A 378 -5.02 -3.52 -0.91
CA ALA A 378 -5.44 -4.53 -1.88
C ALA A 378 -5.07 -5.92 -1.35
N ILE A 379 -6.00 -6.86 -1.49
CA ILE A 379 -5.85 -8.25 -1.06
C ILE A 379 -6.18 -9.14 -2.25
N VAL A 380 -5.23 -9.98 -2.66
CA VAL A 380 -5.47 -11.05 -3.64
C VAL A 380 -6.02 -12.28 -2.93
N ASP A 381 -6.76 -13.10 -3.66
CA ASP A 381 -7.52 -14.24 -3.15
C ASP A 381 -8.65 -13.87 -2.18
N ASP A 382 -9.13 -12.63 -2.24
CA ASP A 382 -10.19 -12.15 -1.35
C ASP A 382 -11.48 -11.79 -2.11
N THR A 383 -12.61 -12.36 -1.66
CA THR A 383 -13.94 -12.09 -2.23
C THR A 383 -14.64 -10.88 -1.62
N GLY A 384 -13.92 -10.06 -0.83
CA GLY A 384 -14.48 -8.88 -0.16
C GLY A 384 -14.86 -9.14 1.30
N ASN A 385 -14.42 -10.27 1.87
CA ASN A 385 -14.67 -10.69 3.24
C ASN A 385 -13.39 -10.78 4.09
N MET A 386 -12.22 -10.48 3.51
CA MET A 386 -10.90 -10.61 4.13
C MET A 386 -10.58 -12.07 4.49
N GLU A 387 -11.10 -13.02 3.72
CA GLU A 387 -10.78 -14.45 3.86
C GLU A 387 -10.36 -15.01 2.50
N GLY A 388 -9.24 -15.74 2.48
CA GLY A 388 -8.74 -16.49 1.32
C GLY A 388 -9.73 -17.57 0.86
N VAL A 389 -9.84 -17.78 -0.44
CA VAL A 389 -10.67 -18.84 -1.06
C VAL A 389 -9.85 -19.93 -1.74
N ILE A 390 -8.62 -19.63 -2.13
CA ILE A 390 -7.65 -20.57 -2.67
C ILE A 390 -6.72 -20.94 -1.52
N THR A 391 -6.42 -22.23 -1.37
CA THR A 391 -5.37 -22.64 -0.43
C THR A 391 -4.02 -22.38 -1.07
N GLU A 392 -3.14 -21.72 -0.34
CA GLU A 392 -1.86 -21.23 -0.84
C GLU A 392 -0.68 -21.74 -0.01
N THR A 393 0.54 -21.63 -0.54
CA THR A 393 1.74 -22.04 0.22
C THR A 393 1.98 -21.14 1.43
N ASN A 394 1.54 -19.89 1.34
CA ASN A 394 1.55 -18.91 2.41
C ASN A 394 0.24 -18.10 2.31
N GLU A 395 -0.47 -17.99 3.42
CA GLU A 395 -1.77 -17.29 3.48
C GLU A 395 -1.60 -15.85 4.00
N ASP A 396 -0.39 -15.49 4.43
CA ASP A 396 -0.10 -14.24 5.14
C ASP A 396 0.58 -13.18 4.24
N ASN A 397 0.82 -13.46 2.95
CA ASN A 397 1.50 -12.60 1.98
C ASN A 397 0.60 -12.04 0.87
N ASN A 398 -0.73 -12.17 1.00
CA ASN A 398 -1.70 -11.76 -0.02
C ASN A 398 -2.07 -10.26 0.03
N ILE A 399 -1.56 -9.53 1.02
CA ILE A 399 -1.93 -8.15 1.31
C ILE A 399 -0.84 -7.15 0.89
N THR A 400 -1.26 -6.05 0.28
CA THR A 400 -0.42 -4.89 -0.01
C THR A 400 -1.19 -3.59 0.19
N PHE A 401 -0.49 -2.47 0.18
CA PHE A 401 -1.10 -1.15 0.31
C PHE A 401 -0.35 -0.09 -0.50
N THR A 402 -1.06 0.98 -0.85
CA THR A 402 -0.49 2.19 -1.44
C THR A 402 -1.13 3.43 -0.82
N ASP A 403 -0.35 4.50 -0.72
CA ASP A 403 -0.86 5.81 -0.30
C ASP A 403 -1.25 6.62 -1.56
N VAL A 404 -2.47 7.13 -1.57
CA VAL A 404 -3.05 7.92 -2.65
C VAL A 404 -3.37 9.33 -2.14
N GLU A 405 -3.05 10.33 -2.95
CA GLU A 405 -3.44 11.73 -2.73
C GLU A 405 -4.51 12.13 -3.75
N LEU A 406 -5.76 12.25 -3.30
CA LEU A 406 -6.87 12.77 -4.10
C LEU A 406 -6.69 14.26 -4.39
N LEU A 407 -7.14 14.65 -5.58
CA LEU A 407 -7.10 16.03 -6.04
C LEU A 407 -8.44 16.73 -5.78
N LEU A 408 -8.67 17.13 -4.53
CA LEU A 408 -9.92 17.82 -4.15
C LEU A 408 -9.99 19.24 -4.74
N LEU A 409 -11.16 19.61 -5.27
CA LEU A 409 -11.40 20.98 -5.73
C LEU A 409 -11.72 21.92 -4.54
N PRO A 410 -11.27 23.18 -4.58
CA PRO A 410 -11.61 24.17 -3.58
C PRO A 410 -13.07 24.64 -3.71
N ASP A 411 -13.62 25.20 -2.63
CA ASP A 411 -14.95 25.79 -2.62
C ASP A 411 -15.05 27.00 -3.58
N ILE A 412 -16.23 27.17 -4.20
CA ILE A 412 -16.51 28.30 -5.11
C ILE A 412 -16.44 29.63 -4.35
N VAL A 413 -15.58 30.54 -4.81
CA VAL A 413 -15.42 31.88 -4.23
C VAL A 413 -16.28 32.89 -5.00
N THR A 414 -17.17 33.60 -4.30
CA THR A 414 -17.97 34.68 -4.91
C THR A 414 -17.20 36.00 -4.92
N LEU A 415 -16.92 36.53 -6.11
CA LEU A 415 -16.28 37.82 -6.36
C LEU A 415 -17.33 38.96 -6.42
N PRO A 416 -16.90 40.23 -6.32
CA PRO A 416 -17.81 41.37 -6.50
C PRO A 416 -18.50 41.38 -7.86
N SER A 417 -19.76 41.80 -7.90
CA SER A 417 -20.51 41.96 -9.15
C SER A 417 -19.91 43.06 -10.03
N LEU A 418 -19.96 42.84 -11.34
CA LEU A 418 -19.71 43.90 -12.31
C LEU A 418 -21.01 44.66 -12.56
N ILE A 419 -20.91 45.99 -12.46
CA ILE A 419 -22.04 46.90 -12.67
C ILE A 419 -21.87 47.58 -14.01
N GLY A 420 -22.72 47.19 -14.96
CA GLY A 420 -22.74 47.70 -16.32
C GLY A 420 -23.73 48.83 -16.49
N CYS A 421 -23.38 49.78 -17.35
CA CYS A 421 -24.27 50.85 -17.75
C CYS A 421 -25.33 50.31 -18.73
N ASN A 422 -26.63 50.52 -18.49
CA ASN A 422 -27.67 50.10 -19.44
C ASN A 422 -27.45 50.80 -20.78
N GLU A 423 -27.19 50.04 -21.84
CA GLU A 423 -27.03 50.53 -23.22
C GLU A 423 -28.36 50.47 -23.99
N GLY A 424 -29.39 49.89 -23.37
CA GLY A 424 -30.75 49.72 -23.87
C GLY A 424 -31.22 48.28 -23.69
N PHE A 425 -32.52 48.12 -23.39
CA PHE A 425 -33.16 46.80 -23.20
C PHE A 425 -32.45 45.89 -22.19
N ASP A 426 -31.93 46.48 -21.11
CA ASP A 426 -31.23 45.76 -20.04
C ASP A 426 -30.06 44.92 -20.58
N THR A 427 -29.32 45.53 -21.50
CA THR A 427 -28.06 45.01 -22.03
C THR A 427 -26.92 45.99 -21.74
N SER A 428 -25.76 45.45 -21.40
CA SER A 428 -24.51 46.19 -21.23
C SER A 428 -23.33 45.36 -21.74
N THR A 429 -22.27 46.04 -22.18
CA THR A 429 -21.01 45.43 -22.59
C THR A 429 -20.02 45.41 -21.41
N TYR A 430 -19.48 44.24 -21.08
CA TYR A 430 -18.54 44.01 -19.97
C TYR A 430 -17.18 43.52 -20.47
N ASP A 431 -16.12 43.91 -19.78
CA ASP A 431 -14.86 43.16 -19.76
C ASP A 431 -14.89 42.23 -18.53
N LEU A 432 -15.02 40.92 -18.77
CA LEU A 432 -15.14 39.95 -17.67
C LEU A 432 -13.87 39.85 -16.82
N PHE A 433 -12.72 40.28 -17.33
CA PHE A 433 -11.48 40.32 -16.54
C PHE A 433 -11.52 41.38 -15.44
N ASP A 434 -12.37 42.41 -15.55
CA ASP A 434 -12.54 43.44 -14.51
C ASP A 434 -13.01 42.82 -13.18
N ALA A 435 -13.69 41.66 -13.21
CA ALA A 435 -14.12 40.96 -12.00
C ALA A 435 -12.94 40.33 -11.23
N LEU A 436 -11.81 40.12 -11.90
CA LEU A 436 -10.66 39.40 -11.38
C LEU A 436 -9.54 40.33 -10.88
N GLU A 437 -9.73 41.65 -10.87
CA GLU A 437 -8.70 42.65 -10.49
C GLU A 437 -8.03 42.38 -9.12
N SER A 438 -8.74 41.70 -8.22
CA SER A 438 -8.24 41.36 -6.88
C SER A 438 -7.41 40.07 -6.80
N LEU A 439 -7.30 39.32 -7.90
CA LEU A 439 -6.60 38.05 -7.99
C LEU A 439 -5.26 38.20 -8.73
N GLU A 440 -4.28 37.35 -8.41
CA GLU A 440 -3.05 37.22 -9.19
C GLU A 440 -3.21 36.04 -10.16
N TYR A 441 -3.18 36.31 -11.47
CA TYR A 441 -3.39 35.30 -12.51
C TYR A 441 -2.68 35.66 -13.82
N ASN A 442 -2.54 34.70 -14.74
CA ASN A 442 -2.25 34.97 -16.15
C ASN A 442 -3.54 34.83 -16.95
N GLU A 443 -3.79 35.73 -17.91
CA GLU A 443 -5.01 35.68 -18.74
C GLU A 443 -5.15 34.37 -19.54
N GLU A 444 -4.05 33.70 -19.89
CA GLU A 444 -4.05 32.42 -20.60
C GLU A 444 -4.60 31.26 -19.77
N ASP A 445 -4.57 31.39 -18.43
CA ASP A 445 -5.01 30.38 -17.47
C ASP A 445 -6.49 30.55 -17.07
N VAL A 446 -7.18 31.55 -17.61
CA VAL A 446 -8.54 31.92 -17.24
C VAL A 446 -9.54 31.56 -18.33
N SER A 447 -10.62 30.89 -17.94
CA SER A 447 -11.79 30.64 -18.79
C SER A 447 -13.09 31.00 -18.09
N PHE A 448 -14.05 31.53 -18.84
CA PHE A 448 -15.36 31.95 -18.31
C PHE A 448 -16.49 31.09 -18.87
N TYR A 449 -17.50 30.82 -18.03
CA TYR A 449 -18.62 29.93 -18.34
C TYR A 449 -19.95 30.49 -17.82
N LEU A 450 -21.06 30.08 -18.45
CA LEU A 450 -22.42 30.46 -18.05
C LEU A 450 -23.08 29.47 -17.09
N SER A 451 -22.48 28.29 -16.91
CA SER A 451 -22.95 27.27 -15.99
C SER A 451 -21.78 26.59 -15.30
N LEU A 452 -22.02 26.04 -14.11
CA LEU A 452 -21.03 25.25 -13.38
C LEU A 452 -20.71 23.93 -14.10
N GLU A 453 -21.73 23.29 -14.70
CA GLU A 453 -21.57 22.06 -15.50
C GLU A 453 -20.62 22.28 -16.69
N ASP A 454 -20.74 23.41 -17.39
CA ASP A 454 -19.84 23.77 -18.48
C ASP A 454 -18.41 24.02 -18.00
N LEU A 455 -18.24 24.61 -16.82
CA LEU A 455 -16.93 24.85 -16.21
C LEU A 455 -16.22 23.54 -15.85
N GLU A 456 -16.93 22.63 -15.18
CA GLU A 456 -16.42 21.33 -14.73
C GLU A 456 -16.01 20.47 -15.93
N ASN A 457 -16.83 20.45 -16.98
CA ASN A 457 -16.54 19.71 -18.23
C ASN A 457 -15.60 20.44 -19.21
N ALA A 458 -15.17 21.67 -18.88
CA ALA A 458 -14.46 22.57 -19.79
C ALA A 458 -15.15 22.76 -21.15
N SER A 459 -16.49 22.74 -21.19
CA SER A 459 -17.29 22.88 -22.41
C SER A 459 -17.88 24.30 -22.54
N ASN A 460 -18.15 24.74 -23.78
CA ASN A 460 -18.89 25.98 -24.05
C ASN A 460 -18.33 27.27 -23.39
N ALA A 461 -17.00 27.40 -23.29
CA ALA A 461 -16.36 28.60 -22.76
C ALA A 461 -16.74 29.87 -23.55
N ILE A 462 -16.86 31.00 -22.84
CA ILE A 462 -17.11 32.31 -23.43
C ILE A 462 -15.89 32.74 -24.25
N LEU A 463 -16.06 32.86 -25.57
CA LEU A 463 -14.94 33.08 -26.50
C LEU A 463 -14.41 34.51 -26.54
N ILE A 464 -15.21 35.50 -26.14
CA ILE A 464 -14.86 36.93 -26.20
C ILE A 464 -15.21 37.60 -24.86
N PRO A 465 -14.41 37.36 -23.80
CA PRO A 465 -14.68 37.90 -22.46
C PRO A 465 -14.50 39.41 -22.35
N THR A 466 -13.67 40.04 -23.17
CA THR A 466 -13.35 41.49 -23.08
C THR A 466 -14.47 42.41 -23.57
N THR A 467 -15.47 41.87 -24.27
CA THR A 467 -16.63 42.63 -24.79
C THR A 467 -17.90 41.79 -24.72
N TYR A 468 -18.09 41.10 -23.60
CA TYR A 468 -19.21 40.21 -23.40
C TYR A 468 -20.50 41.02 -23.20
N ASN A 469 -21.60 40.59 -23.84
CA ASN A 469 -22.93 41.19 -23.65
C ASN A 469 -23.79 40.24 -22.83
N ASN A 470 -24.41 40.75 -21.78
CA ASN A 470 -25.26 39.95 -20.93
C ASN A 470 -26.55 39.51 -21.67
N SER A 471 -27.09 38.36 -21.28
CA SER A 471 -28.35 37.81 -21.79
C SER A 471 -29.52 37.97 -20.82
N SER A 472 -29.23 38.27 -19.56
CA SER A 472 -30.20 38.53 -18.49
C SER A 472 -29.61 39.49 -17.44
N ASP A 473 -30.46 39.99 -16.54
CA ASP A 473 -30.05 40.86 -15.43
C ASP A 473 -30.79 40.44 -14.15
N PRO A 474 -30.11 39.92 -13.11
CA PRO A 474 -28.68 39.60 -13.07
C PRO A 474 -28.33 38.33 -13.86
N GLU A 475 -27.13 38.28 -14.42
CA GLU A 475 -26.54 37.08 -15.04
C GLU A 475 -25.34 36.59 -14.23
N THR A 476 -25.22 35.28 -14.00
CA THR A 476 -24.08 34.69 -13.27
C THR A 476 -23.01 34.24 -14.24
N ILE A 477 -21.76 34.59 -13.96
CA ILE A 477 -20.57 34.13 -14.68
C ILE A 477 -19.72 33.29 -13.73
N TYR A 478 -19.31 32.12 -14.19
CA TYR A 478 -18.36 31.25 -13.51
C TYR A 478 -16.97 31.39 -14.14
N VAL A 479 -15.95 31.30 -13.33
CA VAL A 479 -14.54 31.48 -13.72
C VAL A 479 -13.78 30.25 -13.31
N ARG A 480 -13.08 29.66 -14.28
CA ARG A 480 -12.10 28.61 -14.07
C ARG A 480 -10.72 29.23 -14.19
N LEU A 481 -9.93 29.14 -13.14
CA LEU A 481 -8.54 29.57 -13.12
C LEU A 481 -7.65 28.35 -12.98
N GLU A 482 -6.86 28.02 -14.00
CA GLU A 482 -5.94 26.89 -13.96
C GLU A 482 -4.84 27.14 -12.92
N ASN A 483 -4.71 26.21 -11.96
CA ASN A 483 -3.77 26.26 -10.85
C ASN A 483 -3.24 24.84 -10.57
N PRO A 484 -2.21 24.40 -11.30
CA PRO A 484 -1.77 23.01 -11.30
C PRO A 484 -1.51 22.46 -9.88
N PRO A 485 -1.98 21.23 -9.58
CA PRO A 485 -2.45 20.21 -10.53
C PRO A 485 -3.93 20.33 -10.97
N CYS A 486 -4.70 21.28 -10.43
CA CYS A 486 -6.13 21.45 -10.73
C CYS A 486 -6.48 22.89 -11.12
N TYR A 487 -7.65 23.37 -10.69
CA TYR A 487 -8.16 24.70 -10.98
C TYR A 487 -8.97 25.24 -9.81
N ASP A 488 -8.97 26.57 -9.66
CA ASP A 488 -9.81 27.30 -8.72
C ASP A 488 -11.12 27.72 -9.41
N ILE A 489 -12.20 27.78 -8.64
CA ILE A 489 -13.54 28.16 -9.14
C ILE A 489 -13.97 29.47 -8.47
N TYR A 490 -14.29 30.46 -9.31
CA TYR A 490 -14.89 31.72 -8.87
C TYR A 490 -16.24 31.96 -9.54
N GLN A 491 -17.06 32.81 -8.94
CA GLN A 491 -18.30 33.29 -9.56
C GLN A 491 -18.55 34.77 -9.29
N PHE A 492 -19.23 35.45 -10.19
CA PHE A 492 -19.72 36.81 -9.97
C PHE A 492 -21.01 37.05 -10.77
N HIS A 493 -21.70 38.15 -10.46
CA HIS A 493 -22.89 38.56 -11.21
C HIS A 493 -22.59 39.77 -12.10
N LEU A 494 -23.14 39.75 -13.31
CA LEU A 494 -23.34 40.93 -14.13
C LEU A 494 -24.66 41.56 -13.72
N THR A 495 -24.62 42.84 -13.39
CA THR A 495 -25.79 43.62 -12.97
C THR A 495 -25.84 44.92 -13.72
N ILE A 496 -27.02 45.35 -14.12
CA ILE A 496 -27.17 46.59 -14.88
C ILE A 496 -27.69 47.72 -14.00
N GLU A 497 -27.13 48.90 -14.19
CA GLU A 497 -27.71 50.14 -13.69
C GLU A 497 -28.10 51.08 -14.83
N ASN A 498 -29.24 51.75 -14.67
CA ASN A 498 -29.66 52.78 -15.62
C ASN A 498 -28.73 53.98 -15.49
N CYS A 499 -27.98 54.30 -16.54
CA CYS A 499 -27.10 55.47 -16.56
C CYS A 499 -27.81 56.77 -16.93
N PRO A 500 -27.27 57.95 -16.54
CA PRO A 500 -27.86 59.23 -16.91
C PRO A 500 -27.88 59.40 -18.43
N PRO A 501 -29.00 59.86 -19.02
CA PRO A 501 -29.08 60.08 -20.46
C PRO A 501 -28.22 61.27 -20.88
N LYS A 502 -27.67 61.23 -22.10
CA LYS A 502 -26.87 62.33 -22.66
C LYS A 502 -27.78 63.30 -23.42
N ILE A 503 -28.01 64.46 -22.82
CA ILE A 503 -28.92 65.49 -23.35
C ILE A 503 -28.14 66.46 -24.27
N PRO A 504 -28.49 66.57 -25.58
CA PRO A 504 -27.81 67.48 -26.49
C PRO A 504 -28.17 68.94 -26.19
N GLN A 505 -27.27 69.87 -26.52
CA GLN A 505 -27.47 71.31 -26.29
C GLN A 505 -28.22 72.02 -27.44
N GLY A 506 -28.49 71.33 -28.54
CA GLY A 506 -29.27 71.86 -29.65
C GLY A 506 -29.60 70.82 -30.69
N PHE A 507 -30.58 71.14 -31.53
CA PHE A 507 -31.01 70.32 -32.66
C PHE A 507 -31.64 71.22 -33.74
N SER A 508 -31.76 70.69 -34.96
CA SER A 508 -32.16 71.43 -36.16
C SER A 508 -33.32 70.76 -36.90
N PRO A 509 -34.58 71.14 -36.63
CA PRO A 509 -35.74 70.56 -37.31
C PRO A 509 -35.89 71.13 -38.74
N ASN A 510 -34.98 70.78 -39.65
CA ASN A 510 -34.93 71.24 -41.05
C ASN A 510 -35.16 70.11 -42.08
N ASP A 511 -35.46 68.89 -41.61
CA ASP A 511 -35.71 67.69 -42.41
C ASP A 511 -34.48 67.27 -43.27
N ASP A 512 -33.26 67.54 -42.79
CA ASP A 512 -32.01 67.15 -43.47
C ASP A 512 -31.46 65.79 -43.05
N THR A 513 -32.19 65.06 -42.20
CA THR A 513 -31.87 63.78 -41.56
C THR A 513 -30.87 63.83 -40.40
N PHE A 514 -30.27 64.98 -40.11
CA PHE A 514 -29.30 65.15 -39.04
C PHE A 514 -29.85 66.05 -37.93
N ASN A 515 -29.93 65.51 -36.71
CA ASN A 515 -30.42 66.25 -35.54
C ASN A 515 -31.81 66.90 -35.75
N ASP A 516 -32.70 66.28 -36.53
CA ASP A 516 -34.04 66.83 -36.84
C ASP A 516 -34.99 66.93 -35.64
N TRP A 517 -34.64 66.25 -34.56
CA TRP A 517 -35.44 66.20 -33.36
C TRP A 517 -34.55 66.17 -32.13
N PHE A 518 -35.15 66.43 -30.97
CA PHE A 518 -34.43 66.45 -29.71
C PHE A 518 -34.09 65.02 -29.24
N ASN A 519 -33.09 64.43 -29.90
CA ASN A 519 -32.66 63.05 -29.69
C ASN A 519 -31.75 62.93 -28.46
N ILE A 520 -32.37 62.76 -27.29
CA ILE A 520 -31.66 62.49 -26.04
C ILE A 520 -31.16 61.02 -26.05
N GLN A 521 -29.84 60.83 -26.05
CA GLN A 521 -29.25 59.49 -26.11
C GLN A 521 -29.43 58.76 -24.77
N GLY A 522 -29.82 57.48 -24.82
CA GLY A 522 -30.10 56.68 -23.62
C GLY A 522 -31.41 57.03 -22.93
N LEU A 523 -32.28 57.84 -23.54
CA LEU A 523 -33.59 58.15 -22.97
C LEU A 523 -34.65 57.14 -23.40
N TYR A 524 -34.80 56.97 -24.71
CA TYR A 524 -35.96 56.30 -25.31
C TYR A 524 -35.93 54.77 -25.24
N ASN A 525 -34.80 54.19 -24.86
CA ASN A 525 -34.56 52.75 -24.75
C ASN A 525 -34.26 52.26 -23.32
N ILE A 526 -34.07 53.19 -22.36
CA ILE A 526 -33.73 52.89 -20.96
C ILE A 526 -34.84 53.41 -20.05
N PHE A 527 -35.16 54.71 -20.16
CA PHE A 527 -36.20 55.35 -19.36
C PHE A 527 -37.50 55.45 -20.17
N THR A 528 -38.11 54.31 -20.49
CA THR A 528 -39.31 54.27 -21.36
C THR A 528 -40.53 54.96 -20.76
N GLU A 529 -40.56 55.13 -19.44
CA GLU A 529 -41.63 55.82 -18.71
C GLU A 529 -41.34 57.32 -18.48
N HIS A 530 -40.36 57.91 -19.17
CA HIS A 530 -40.00 59.33 -18.98
C HIS A 530 -41.10 60.31 -19.41
N GLU A 531 -41.09 61.49 -18.79
CA GLU A 531 -41.87 62.65 -19.20
C GLU A 531 -40.94 63.82 -19.56
N LEU A 532 -41.18 64.43 -20.72
CA LEU A 532 -40.43 65.57 -21.23
C LEU A 532 -41.32 66.79 -21.38
N GLU A 533 -41.03 67.85 -20.64
CA GLU A 533 -41.68 69.15 -20.74
C GLU A 533 -40.71 70.19 -21.33
N ILE A 534 -41.16 70.97 -22.32
CA ILE A 534 -40.37 72.07 -22.90
C ILE A 534 -41.08 73.40 -22.67
N TYR A 535 -40.33 74.38 -22.21
CA TYR A 535 -40.74 75.72 -21.86
C TYR A 535 -40.09 76.76 -22.77
N ASN A 536 -40.84 77.81 -23.12
CA ASN A 536 -40.28 78.98 -23.78
C ASN A 536 -39.49 79.86 -22.77
N ARG A 537 -38.82 80.91 -23.26
CA ARG A 537 -38.06 81.85 -22.43
C ARG A 537 -38.89 82.65 -21.40
N PHE A 538 -40.21 82.60 -21.50
CA PHE A 538 -41.14 83.29 -20.59
C PHE A 538 -41.70 82.36 -19.51
N GLY A 539 -41.35 81.07 -19.54
CA GLY A 539 -41.82 80.07 -18.59
C GLY A 539 -43.15 79.40 -18.97
N ASP A 540 -43.66 79.61 -20.19
CA ASP A 540 -44.84 78.87 -20.67
C ASP A 540 -44.44 77.52 -21.27
N ILE A 541 -45.17 76.47 -20.92
CA ILE A 541 -45.01 75.15 -21.53
C ILE A 541 -45.49 75.15 -22.99
N ILE A 542 -44.63 74.71 -23.88
CA ILE A 542 -44.88 74.63 -25.33
C ILE A 542 -44.94 73.18 -25.83
N PHE A 543 -44.38 72.24 -25.08
CA PHE A 543 -44.39 70.82 -25.42
C PHE A 543 -44.45 69.94 -24.16
N GLU A 544 -45.26 68.89 -24.23
CA GLU A 544 -45.23 67.73 -23.34
C GLU A 544 -45.13 66.47 -24.19
N GLY A 545 -44.18 65.60 -23.87
CA GLY A 545 -43.94 64.34 -24.57
C GLY A 545 -43.44 63.25 -23.64
N ASN A 546 -43.23 62.09 -24.23
CA ASN A 546 -42.82 60.84 -23.60
C ASN A 546 -42.18 59.94 -24.68
N ASN A 547 -42.04 58.65 -24.41
CA ASN A 547 -41.40 57.71 -25.33
C ASN A 547 -42.07 57.62 -26.72
N GLU A 548 -43.41 57.68 -26.79
CA GLU A 548 -44.15 57.64 -28.06
C GLU A 548 -44.25 59.02 -28.74
N LYS A 549 -43.87 60.09 -28.04
CA LYS A 549 -44.00 61.48 -28.51
C LYS A 549 -42.68 62.23 -28.33
N PRO A 550 -41.65 61.92 -29.14
CA PRO A 550 -40.40 62.67 -29.15
C PRO A 550 -40.61 64.10 -29.65
N TRP A 551 -39.78 65.04 -29.19
CA TRP A 551 -39.91 66.43 -29.60
C TRP A 551 -39.23 66.71 -30.94
N LEU A 552 -40.02 66.75 -32.00
CA LEU A 552 -39.60 67.09 -33.37
C LEU A 552 -39.51 68.62 -33.61
N GLY A 553 -39.27 69.41 -32.55
CA GLY A 553 -39.32 70.87 -32.61
C GLY A 553 -40.72 71.48 -32.78
N LYS A 554 -41.79 70.68 -32.80
CA LYS A 554 -43.18 71.18 -32.95
C LYS A 554 -43.85 71.46 -31.61
N ILE A 555 -44.63 72.53 -31.54
CA ILE A 555 -45.38 72.96 -30.34
C ILE A 555 -46.66 72.12 -30.20
N ASN A 556 -46.93 71.53 -29.02
CA ASN A 556 -48.16 70.77 -28.74
C ASN A 556 -48.96 71.26 -27.50
N ARG A 557 -48.39 72.21 -26.74
CA ARG A 557 -49.03 72.92 -25.61
C ARG A 557 -49.09 74.43 -25.87
N GLY A 558 -49.79 75.17 -24.99
CA GLY A 558 -50.00 76.62 -25.12
C GLY A 558 -51.22 77.05 -25.95
N LEU A 559 -51.48 78.37 -26.02
CA LEU A 559 -52.67 78.94 -26.68
C LEU A 559 -52.50 79.17 -28.20
N ASN A 560 -51.27 79.38 -28.67
CA ASN A 560 -50.95 79.75 -30.06
C ASN A 560 -49.91 78.82 -30.68
N ASN A 561 -49.85 78.74 -32.01
CA ASN A 561 -48.82 78.01 -32.78
C ASN A 561 -48.76 76.48 -32.60
N LYS A 562 -49.80 75.84 -32.05
CA LYS A 562 -49.90 74.37 -32.00
C LYS A 562 -49.69 73.75 -33.39
N GLY A 563 -48.85 72.73 -33.46
CA GLY A 563 -48.46 72.03 -34.68
C GLY A 563 -47.40 72.72 -35.53
N LYS A 564 -46.99 73.96 -35.20
CA LYS A 564 -45.90 74.67 -35.89
C LYS A 564 -44.55 74.37 -35.26
N ILE A 565 -43.49 74.49 -36.06
CA ILE A 565 -42.09 74.44 -35.59
C ILE A 565 -41.84 75.63 -34.65
N ALA A 566 -41.19 75.35 -33.54
CA ALA A 566 -40.78 76.32 -32.54
C ALA A 566 -39.77 77.31 -33.17
N PRO A 567 -39.95 78.64 -33.03
CA PRO A 567 -38.99 79.61 -33.58
C PRO A 567 -37.54 79.37 -33.13
N VAL A 568 -36.58 79.77 -33.95
CA VAL A 568 -35.16 79.75 -33.59
C VAL A 568 -34.93 80.45 -32.25
N GLY A 569 -34.27 79.75 -31.33
CA GLY A 569 -34.02 80.27 -29.98
C GLY A 569 -33.75 79.20 -28.94
N THR A 570 -33.47 79.66 -27.73
CA THR A 570 -33.25 78.80 -26.56
C THR A 570 -34.59 78.47 -25.88
N TYR A 571 -34.77 77.18 -25.62
CA TYR A 571 -35.87 76.61 -24.85
C TYR A 571 -35.33 75.94 -23.60
N TYR A 572 -36.18 75.76 -22.61
CA TYR A 572 -35.82 75.11 -21.35
C TYR A 572 -36.58 73.79 -21.24
N TYR A 573 -35.97 72.76 -20.67
CA TYR A 573 -36.64 71.48 -20.48
C TYR A 573 -36.69 71.09 -19.00
N ILE A 574 -37.74 70.36 -18.64
CA ILE A 574 -37.81 69.54 -17.44
C ILE A 574 -38.00 68.11 -17.93
N LEU A 575 -37.08 67.22 -17.57
CA LEU A 575 -37.08 65.81 -17.94
C LEU A 575 -37.21 64.97 -16.67
N ASN A 576 -38.37 64.35 -16.48
CA ASN A 576 -38.61 63.39 -15.41
C ASN A 576 -38.31 62.00 -15.96
N LEU A 577 -37.24 61.35 -15.49
CA LEU A 577 -36.91 59.98 -15.93
C LEU A 577 -37.83 58.92 -15.31
N ASN A 578 -38.56 59.27 -14.25
CA ASN A 578 -39.44 58.38 -13.49
C ASN A 578 -38.74 57.12 -12.96
N ASP A 579 -37.43 57.24 -12.69
CA ASP A 579 -36.59 56.23 -12.06
C ASP A 579 -36.27 56.64 -10.61
N PRO A 580 -36.39 55.75 -9.61
CA PRO A 580 -36.13 56.06 -8.19
C PRO A 580 -34.74 56.64 -7.90
N ASN A 581 -33.76 56.31 -8.74
CA ASN A 581 -32.36 56.73 -8.56
C ASN A 581 -32.09 58.14 -9.12
N TYR A 582 -33.03 58.72 -9.86
CA TYR A 582 -32.84 59.98 -10.57
C TYR A 582 -33.82 61.07 -10.13
N ARG A 583 -33.29 62.31 -10.00
CA ARG A 583 -34.11 63.51 -9.85
C ARG A 583 -34.44 64.11 -11.22
N PRO A 584 -35.54 64.89 -11.33
CA PRO A 584 -35.84 65.65 -12.55
C PRO A 584 -34.62 66.43 -13.05
N MET A 585 -34.27 66.22 -14.32
CA MET A 585 -33.18 66.93 -14.98
C MET A 585 -33.74 68.20 -15.61
N VAL A 586 -33.06 69.34 -15.39
CA VAL A 586 -33.45 70.63 -15.93
C VAL A 586 -32.31 71.26 -16.70
N GLY A 587 -32.62 71.89 -17.82
CA GLY A 587 -31.61 72.51 -18.66
C GLY A 587 -32.20 73.32 -19.80
N TRP A 588 -31.37 73.57 -20.79
CA TRP A 588 -31.76 74.32 -21.99
C TRP A 588 -31.32 73.59 -23.25
N VAL A 589 -32.01 73.88 -24.34
CA VAL A 589 -31.74 73.36 -25.67
C VAL A 589 -31.96 74.46 -26.70
N TYR A 590 -31.05 74.59 -27.66
CA TYR A 590 -31.13 75.57 -28.73
C TYR A 590 -31.73 74.96 -30.00
N VAL A 591 -32.81 75.57 -30.50
CA VAL A 591 -33.45 75.19 -31.76
C VAL A 591 -32.92 76.10 -32.87
N ASN A 592 -32.42 75.52 -33.96
CA ASN A 592 -31.87 76.25 -35.10
C ASN A 592 -32.10 75.52 -36.42
N TYR A 593 -32.62 76.15 -37.47
CA TYR A 593 -32.94 75.47 -38.73
C TYR A 593 -32.87 76.42 -39.93
#